data_AF-A0A836SHI0-F1
#
_entry.id   AF-A0A836SHI0-F1
#
_cell.length_a   1.000
_cell.length_b   1.000
_cell.length_c   1.000
_cell.angle_alpha   90.00
_cell.angle_beta   90.00
_cell.angle_gamma   90.00
#
_symmetry.space_group_name_H-M   'P 1'
#
loop_
_entity.id
_entity.type
_entity.pdbx_description
1 polymer ?
#
loop_
_entity_poly.entity_id
_entity_poly.type
_entity_poly.pdbx_seq_one_letter_code
_entity_poly.pdbx_strand_id
1 'polypeptide(L)'
;MPKTQDSFHTKHDLTPEFAYAVFQLLTQVDSQGITPNDLLTIAQQLGSPLAKRSNLTKILRGMEELELVQRRRELVSLSAIGQALAASVGSYERGFLSAIHCLYFWTWLWQHNEQIATPSWSYWQVCREIQSAGINGINRDEIVLRIVNNATAQFQCEKVSFSRSSIHGVTIWLEAQTPALIDLKEERIFPQTSQTATSAELLRLNIGALYKYLGGPIPLSEPSLLRLAESLLITIDSWIDSIVDFVSESS
;
A
#
# COMPACT_ATOMS: atom_id res chain seq x y z
N MET A 1 21.32 7.36 18.82
CA MET A 1 20.33 7.14 17.74
C MET A 1 19.21 6.28 18.29
N PRO A 2 17.92 6.61 18.06
CA PRO A 2 16.85 5.74 18.49
C PRO A 2 16.92 4.44 17.70
N LYS A 3 16.86 3.29 18.39
CA LYS A 3 16.75 1.96 17.78
C LYS A 3 15.40 1.87 17.06
N THR A 4 15.37 2.04 15.74
CA THR A 4 14.18 1.76 14.94
C THR A 4 14.23 0.33 14.43
N GLN A 5 14.07 -0.62 15.35
CA GLN A 5 14.13 -2.04 15.02
C GLN A 5 13.04 -2.47 14.01
N ASP A 6 11.99 -1.65 13.83
CA ASP A 6 10.87 -1.91 12.91
C ASP A 6 10.79 -0.93 11.71
N SER A 7 11.82 -0.10 11.47
CA SER A 7 11.79 0.95 10.43
C SER A 7 11.54 0.42 9.01
N PHE A 8 11.76 -0.87 8.77
CA PHE A 8 11.68 -1.48 7.44
C PHE A 8 10.52 -2.47 7.31
N HIS A 9 9.74 -2.71 8.37
CA HIS A 9 8.75 -3.79 8.36
C HIS A 9 7.40 -3.32 7.83
N THR A 10 7.00 -3.81 6.66
CA THR A 10 5.59 -3.75 6.23
C THR A 10 4.80 -4.78 7.03
N LYS A 11 3.81 -4.32 7.80
CA LYS A 11 3.04 -5.18 8.71
C LYS A 11 2.17 -6.18 7.96
N HIS A 12 2.60 -7.44 7.96
CA HIS A 12 1.83 -8.58 7.46
C HIS A 12 0.52 -8.85 8.20
N ASP A 13 0.37 -8.33 9.42
CA ASP A 13 -0.88 -8.45 10.20
C ASP A 13 -2.02 -7.56 9.65
N LEU A 14 -1.68 -6.52 8.86
CA LEU A 14 -2.63 -5.64 8.18
C LEU A 14 -2.89 -6.19 6.77
N THR A 15 -3.78 -7.19 6.68
CA THR A 15 -4.20 -7.74 5.38
C THR A 15 -5.23 -6.83 4.69
N PRO A 16 -5.30 -6.86 3.35
CA PRO A 16 -6.32 -6.15 2.56
C PRO A 16 -7.75 -6.30 3.10
N GLU A 17 -8.18 -7.54 3.33
CA GLU A 17 -9.53 -7.88 3.84
C GLU A 17 -9.81 -7.20 5.19
N PHE A 18 -8.87 -7.27 6.14
CA PHE A 18 -9.07 -6.70 7.46
C PHE A 18 -8.98 -5.18 7.46
N ALA A 19 -8.06 -4.60 6.68
CA ALA A 19 -7.93 -3.16 6.54
C ALA A 19 -9.21 -2.57 5.94
N TYR A 20 -9.73 -3.18 4.89
CA TYR A 20 -10.97 -2.74 4.24
C TYR A 20 -12.18 -2.89 5.18
N ALA A 21 -12.28 -4.01 5.90
CA ALA A 21 -13.36 -4.21 6.88
C ALA A 21 -13.33 -3.14 7.99
N VAL A 22 -12.15 -2.82 8.55
CA VAL A 22 -12.04 -1.75 9.55
C VAL A 22 -12.40 -0.40 8.95
N PHE A 23 -11.91 -0.11 7.76
CA PHE A 23 -12.19 1.14 7.06
C PHE A 23 -13.70 1.32 6.85
N GLN A 24 -14.40 0.31 6.32
CA GLN A 24 -15.85 0.32 6.13
C GLN A 24 -16.60 0.60 7.42
N LEU A 25 -16.25 -0.07 8.52
CA LEU A 25 -16.89 0.19 9.82
C LEU A 25 -16.65 1.63 10.29
N LEU A 26 -15.42 2.13 10.18
CA LEU A 26 -15.07 3.49 10.59
C LEU A 26 -15.71 4.57 9.70
N THR A 27 -16.12 4.27 8.46
CA THR A 27 -16.91 5.22 7.65
C THR A 27 -18.29 5.52 8.26
N GLN A 28 -18.80 4.62 9.11
CA GLN A 28 -20.09 4.78 9.79
C GLN A 28 -19.95 5.41 11.18
N VAL A 29 -18.71 5.66 11.63
CA VAL A 29 -18.40 6.25 12.93
C VAL A 29 -18.20 7.75 12.74
N ASP A 30 -18.75 8.55 13.65
CA ASP A 30 -18.60 10.00 13.61
C ASP A 30 -17.17 10.46 13.97
N SER A 31 -16.93 11.77 13.89
CA SER A 31 -15.63 12.37 14.19
C SER A 31 -15.18 12.26 15.66
N GLN A 32 -16.06 11.88 16.58
CA GLN A 32 -15.70 11.62 17.99
C GLN A 32 -14.97 10.28 18.14
N GLY A 33 -15.20 9.35 17.21
CA GLY A 33 -14.56 8.05 17.17
C GLY A 33 -15.25 7.00 18.04
N ILE A 34 -14.67 5.81 18.04
CA ILE A 34 -15.19 4.61 18.70
C ILE A 34 -14.09 3.89 19.46
N THR A 35 -14.40 3.16 20.52
CA THR A 35 -13.39 2.30 21.16
C THR A 35 -13.10 1.08 20.27
N PRO A 36 -11.87 0.53 20.29
CA PRO A 36 -11.57 -0.71 19.56
C PRO A 36 -12.44 -1.91 19.96
N ASN A 37 -12.91 -1.97 21.21
CA ASN A 37 -13.77 -3.04 21.70
C ASN A 37 -15.19 -2.92 21.15
N ASP A 38 -15.74 -1.69 21.11
CA ASP A 38 -17.06 -1.46 20.52
C ASP A 38 -17.02 -1.71 19.01
N LEU A 39 -15.95 -1.29 18.33
CA LEU A 39 -15.73 -1.58 16.91
C LEU A 39 -15.69 -3.09 16.63
N LEU A 40 -15.00 -3.87 17.47
CA LEU A 40 -14.98 -5.32 17.37
C LEU A 40 -16.36 -5.95 17.63
N THR A 41 -17.11 -5.41 18.59
CA THR A 41 -18.48 -5.86 18.90
C THR A 41 -19.41 -5.65 17.70
N ILE A 42 -19.34 -4.47 17.06
CA ILE A 42 -20.09 -4.17 15.83
C ILE A 42 -19.66 -5.13 14.71
N ALA A 43 -18.36 -5.36 14.55
CA ALA A 43 -17.86 -6.30 13.55
C ALA A 43 -18.42 -7.72 13.73
N GLN A 44 -18.53 -8.20 14.97
CA GLN A 44 -19.14 -9.50 15.30
C GLN A 44 -20.63 -9.54 14.96
N GLN A 45 -21.37 -8.48 15.29
CA GLN A 45 -22.81 -8.38 14.99
C GLN A 45 -23.09 -8.38 13.48
N LEU A 46 -22.21 -7.77 12.68
CA LEU A 46 -22.34 -7.68 11.23
C LEU A 46 -21.75 -8.87 10.47
N GLY A 47 -21.21 -9.88 11.16
CA GLY A 47 -20.56 -11.03 10.51
C GLY A 47 -19.31 -10.64 9.71
N SER A 48 -18.65 -9.54 10.07
CA SER A 48 -17.43 -9.05 9.42
C SER A 48 -16.29 -10.07 9.52
N PRO A 49 -15.33 -10.10 8.57
CA PRO A 49 -14.10 -10.88 8.70
C PRO A 49 -13.33 -10.63 10.01
N LEU A 50 -13.46 -9.43 10.59
CA LEU A 50 -12.86 -9.04 11.86
C LEU A 50 -13.44 -9.80 13.07
N ALA A 51 -14.63 -10.41 12.95
CA ALA A 51 -15.26 -11.16 14.03
C ALA A 51 -14.39 -12.33 14.54
N LYS A 52 -13.47 -12.83 13.72
CA LYS A 52 -12.53 -13.92 14.05
C LYS A 52 -11.33 -13.44 14.88
N ARG A 53 -11.17 -12.14 15.11
CA ARG A 53 -10.04 -11.56 15.85
C ARG A 53 -10.37 -11.40 17.33
N SER A 54 -9.36 -11.55 18.18
CA SER A 54 -9.47 -11.30 19.62
C SER A 54 -9.25 -9.83 20.01
N ASN A 55 -8.53 -9.06 19.19
CA ASN A 55 -8.38 -7.61 19.32
C ASN A 55 -8.00 -6.97 17.98
N LEU A 56 -8.18 -5.64 17.88
CA LEU A 56 -7.91 -4.86 16.66
C LEU A 56 -6.63 -4.02 16.73
N THR A 57 -5.88 -4.09 17.83
CA THR A 57 -4.77 -3.16 18.13
C THR A 57 -3.71 -3.12 17.03
N LYS A 58 -3.30 -4.28 16.51
CA LYS A 58 -2.27 -4.35 15.46
C LYS A 58 -2.73 -3.77 14.13
N ILE A 59 -3.97 -4.08 13.74
CA ILE A 59 -4.60 -3.58 12.50
C ILE A 59 -4.72 -2.06 12.56
N LEU A 60 -5.28 -1.54 13.67
CA LEU A 60 -5.44 -0.10 13.87
C LEU A 60 -4.10 0.64 13.88
N ARG A 61 -3.06 0.08 14.52
CA ARG A 61 -1.71 0.66 14.48
C ARG A 61 -1.13 0.67 13.06
N GLY A 62 -1.41 -0.34 12.24
CA GLY A 62 -0.99 -0.36 10.83
C GLY A 62 -1.70 0.72 10.01
N MET A 63 -3.00 0.91 10.23
CA MET A 63 -3.76 1.99 9.57
C MET A 63 -3.33 3.38 10.05
N GLU A 64 -2.90 3.52 11.31
CA GLU A 64 -2.36 4.77 11.86
C GLU A 64 -1.01 5.13 11.23
N GLU A 65 -0.15 4.14 11.00
CA GLU A 65 1.13 4.33 10.27
C GLU A 65 0.93 4.74 8.80
N LEU A 66 -0.23 4.42 8.21
CA LEU A 66 -0.66 4.90 6.89
C LEU A 66 -1.45 6.21 6.96
N GLU A 67 -1.55 6.81 8.15
CA GLU A 67 -2.31 8.02 8.42
C GLU A 67 -3.79 7.94 8.02
N LEU A 68 -4.39 6.73 7.95
CA LEU A 68 -5.80 6.53 7.61
C LEU A 68 -6.72 6.74 8.81
N VAL A 69 -6.22 6.42 9.99
CA VAL A 69 -6.93 6.56 11.26
C VAL A 69 -6.12 7.41 12.21
N GLN A 70 -6.80 8.03 13.14
CA GLN A 70 -6.20 8.81 14.22
C GLN A 70 -6.75 8.32 15.56
N ARG A 71 -5.90 8.37 16.58
CA ARG A 71 -6.28 8.00 17.96
C ARG A 71 -6.40 9.25 18.83
N ARG A 72 -7.51 9.35 19.57
CA ARG A 72 -7.74 10.37 20.60
C ARG A 72 -8.09 9.67 21.91
N ARG A 73 -7.14 9.59 22.84
CA ARG A 73 -7.24 8.74 24.04
C ARG A 73 -7.50 7.28 23.65
N GLU A 74 -8.61 6.71 24.07
CA GLU A 74 -9.03 5.33 23.75
C GLU A 74 -9.90 5.23 22.48
N LEU A 75 -10.23 6.36 21.86
CA LEU A 75 -11.10 6.41 20.68
C LEU A 75 -10.27 6.41 19.40
N VAL A 76 -10.76 5.69 18.41
CA VAL A 76 -10.24 5.68 17.04
C VAL A 76 -11.29 6.20 16.06
N SER A 77 -10.84 7.01 15.10
CA SER A 77 -11.67 7.55 14.02
C SER A 77 -10.86 7.61 12.73
N LEU A 78 -11.53 7.77 11.58
CA LEU A 78 -10.82 8.14 10.35
C LEU A 78 -10.11 9.48 10.54
N SER A 79 -8.87 9.56 10.05
CA SER A 79 -8.13 10.82 9.95
C SER A 79 -8.70 11.70 8.84
N ALA A 80 -8.12 12.89 8.61
CA ALA A 80 -8.46 13.71 7.45
C ALA A 80 -8.22 12.97 6.11
N ILE A 81 -7.11 12.23 6.00
CA ILE A 81 -6.79 11.42 4.81
C ILE A 81 -7.79 10.26 4.69
N GLY A 82 -8.09 9.57 5.79
CA GLY A 82 -9.08 8.49 5.80
C GLY A 82 -10.48 8.94 5.41
N GLN A 83 -10.92 10.12 5.89
CA GLN A 83 -12.20 10.72 5.51
C GLN A 83 -12.22 11.15 4.05
N ALA A 84 -11.14 11.75 3.55
CA ALA A 84 -11.03 12.11 2.14
C ALA A 84 -11.06 10.87 1.23
N LEU A 85 -10.38 9.79 1.63
CA LEU A 85 -10.44 8.51 0.95
C LEU A 85 -11.88 7.96 0.97
N ALA A 86 -12.54 7.93 2.12
CA ALA A 86 -13.92 7.46 2.25
C ALA A 86 -14.89 8.25 1.36
N ALA A 87 -14.73 9.57 1.27
CA ALA A 87 -15.51 10.40 0.37
C ALA A 87 -15.25 10.13 -1.11
N SER A 88 -14.04 9.67 -1.46
CA SER A 88 -13.64 9.42 -2.85
C SER A 88 -14.00 8.02 -3.34
N VAL A 89 -13.80 6.99 -2.52
CA VAL A 89 -14.01 5.59 -2.92
C VAL A 89 -15.31 5.01 -2.36
N GLY A 90 -15.89 5.59 -1.31
CA GLY A 90 -17.08 5.07 -0.65
C GLY A 90 -16.90 3.61 -0.22
N SER A 91 -17.83 2.75 -0.65
CA SER A 91 -17.77 1.30 -0.46
C SER A 91 -17.10 0.55 -1.62
N TYR A 92 -16.28 1.23 -2.42
CA TYR A 92 -15.58 0.62 -3.53
C TYR A 92 -14.25 0.02 -3.09
N GLU A 93 -14.25 -1.29 -2.82
CA GLU A 93 -13.09 -2.03 -2.30
C GLU A 93 -11.85 -1.87 -3.18
N ARG A 94 -11.97 -2.05 -4.50
CA ARG A 94 -10.82 -1.93 -5.41
C ARG A 94 -10.18 -0.55 -5.34
N GLY A 95 -11.00 0.51 -5.23
CA GLY A 95 -10.51 1.86 -5.03
C GLY A 95 -9.74 2.04 -3.73
N PHE A 96 -10.22 1.44 -2.64
CA PHE A 96 -9.50 1.42 -1.37
C PHE A 96 -8.15 0.68 -1.50
N LEU A 97 -8.13 -0.51 -2.09
CA LEU A 97 -6.92 -1.32 -2.24
C LEU A 97 -5.84 -0.63 -3.07
N SER A 98 -6.23 0.04 -4.16
CA SER A 98 -5.31 0.83 -4.97
C SER A 98 -4.79 2.06 -4.21
N ALA A 99 -5.64 2.72 -3.42
CA ALA A 99 -5.21 3.83 -2.60
C ALA A 99 -4.20 3.41 -1.51
N ILE A 100 -4.40 2.26 -0.85
CA ILE A 100 -3.44 1.78 0.16
C ILE A 100 -2.10 1.42 -0.48
N HIS A 101 -2.12 0.75 -1.63
CA HIS A 101 -0.91 0.50 -2.41
C HIS A 101 -0.17 1.81 -2.73
N CYS A 102 -0.89 2.84 -3.19
CA CYS A 102 -0.31 4.16 -3.44
C CYS A 102 0.35 4.75 -2.19
N LEU A 103 -0.36 4.73 -1.06
CA LEU A 103 0.16 5.28 0.20
C LEU A 103 1.46 4.57 0.60
N TYR A 104 1.50 3.24 0.52
CA TYR A 104 2.72 2.51 0.82
C TYR A 104 3.86 2.86 -0.14
N PHE A 105 3.60 2.86 -1.45
CA PHE A 105 4.64 3.04 -2.46
C PHE A 105 5.20 4.46 -2.48
N TRP A 106 4.35 5.47 -2.34
CA TRP A 106 4.71 6.86 -2.63
C TRP A 106 5.08 7.68 -1.40
N THR A 107 4.60 7.34 -0.20
CA THR A 107 4.80 8.18 1.00
C THR A 107 6.28 8.50 1.25
N TRP A 108 7.17 7.51 1.13
CA TRP A 108 8.60 7.75 1.33
C TRP A 108 9.20 8.71 0.30
N LEU A 109 8.75 8.63 -0.96
CA LEU A 109 9.22 9.47 -2.05
C LEU A 109 8.78 10.94 -1.89
N TRP A 110 7.69 11.20 -1.17
CA TRP A 110 7.13 12.53 -0.95
C TRP A 110 7.56 13.20 0.34
N GLN A 111 7.87 12.41 1.36
CA GLN A 111 8.42 12.98 2.59
C GLN A 111 9.81 13.60 2.36
N HIS A 112 10.40 13.42 1.17
CA HIS A 112 11.68 14.01 0.71
C HIS A 112 12.81 13.85 1.73
N ASN A 113 12.70 12.84 2.58
CA ASN A 113 13.64 12.55 3.63
C ASN A 113 14.28 11.19 3.35
N GLU A 114 15.07 11.18 2.28
CA GLU A 114 15.74 9.98 1.77
C GLU A 114 16.72 9.36 2.78
N GLN A 115 16.99 10.08 3.89
CA GLN A 115 17.84 9.67 5.00
C GLN A 115 17.08 8.88 6.08
N ILE A 116 15.74 8.81 6.03
CA ILE A 116 14.93 8.10 7.01
C ILE A 116 14.40 6.79 6.42
N ALA A 117 14.71 5.69 7.10
CA ALA A 117 14.15 4.38 6.83
C ALA A 117 12.69 4.30 7.28
N THR A 118 11.80 3.91 6.36
CA THR A 118 10.36 3.75 6.61
C THR A 118 9.84 2.44 5.99
N PRO A 119 8.69 1.91 6.46
CA PRO A 119 8.03 0.78 5.80
C PRO A 119 7.69 1.06 4.33
N SER A 120 7.38 2.31 3.98
CA SER A 120 7.15 2.73 2.60
C SER A 120 8.39 2.60 1.71
N TRP A 121 9.59 2.89 2.24
CA TRP A 121 10.84 2.65 1.49
C TRP A 121 11.03 1.17 1.18
N SER A 122 10.82 0.29 2.16
CA SER A 122 11.01 -1.15 1.93
C SER A 122 9.94 -1.71 1.01
N TYR A 123 8.69 -1.23 1.11
CA TYR A 123 7.62 -1.54 0.16
C TYR A 123 8.01 -1.18 -1.28
N TRP A 124 8.50 0.05 -1.48
CA TRP A 124 8.99 0.52 -2.78
C TRP A 124 10.15 -0.34 -3.30
N GLN A 125 11.12 -0.67 -2.46
CA GLN A 125 12.25 -1.55 -2.84
C GLN A 125 11.77 -2.94 -3.26
N VAL A 126 10.83 -3.56 -2.54
CA VAL A 126 10.25 -4.86 -2.95
C VAL A 126 9.63 -4.76 -4.34
N CYS A 127 8.84 -3.70 -4.59
CA CYS A 127 8.21 -3.48 -5.90
C CYS A 127 9.27 -3.36 -7.00
N ARG A 128 10.34 -2.58 -6.79
CA ARG A 128 11.43 -2.43 -7.75
C ARG A 128 12.17 -3.73 -8.02
N GLU A 129 12.43 -4.55 -7.01
CA GLU A 129 13.09 -5.85 -7.19
C GLU A 129 12.21 -6.82 -8.00
N ILE A 130 10.90 -6.83 -7.76
CA ILE A 130 9.94 -7.63 -8.54
C ILE A 130 9.89 -7.16 -10.00
N GLN A 131 9.75 -5.85 -10.22
CA GLN A 131 9.72 -5.25 -11.56
C GLN A 131 11.03 -5.54 -12.32
N SER A 132 12.18 -5.36 -11.68
CA SER A 132 13.50 -5.58 -12.28
C SER A 132 13.77 -7.03 -12.64
N ALA A 133 13.16 -7.97 -11.90
CA ALA A 133 13.28 -9.39 -12.19
C ALA A 133 12.49 -9.81 -13.45
N GLY A 134 11.43 -9.07 -13.79
CA GLY A 134 10.65 -9.26 -15.01
C GLY A 134 10.15 -10.71 -15.17
N ILE A 135 10.22 -11.23 -16.39
CA ILE A 135 9.75 -12.58 -16.73
C ILE A 135 10.43 -13.72 -15.96
N ASN A 136 11.61 -13.49 -15.40
CA ASN A 136 12.33 -14.50 -14.64
C ASN A 136 11.75 -14.66 -13.22
N GLY A 137 10.99 -13.67 -12.74
CA GLY A 137 10.55 -13.56 -11.36
C GLY A 137 11.73 -13.52 -10.38
N ILE A 138 11.45 -13.45 -9.09
CA ILE A 138 12.48 -13.40 -8.04
C ILE A 138 12.04 -14.17 -6.79
N ASN A 139 12.98 -14.83 -6.12
CA ASN A 139 12.72 -15.51 -4.86
C ASN A 139 12.63 -14.52 -3.69
N ARG A 140 11.80 -14.83 -2.69
CA ARG A 140 11.67 -14.04 -1.47
C ARG A 140 13.00 -13.84 -0.75
N ASP A 141 13.85 -14.85 -0.62
CA ASP A 141 15.16 -14.72 0.04
C ASP A 141 16.10 -13.78 -0.70
N GLU A 142 16.06 -13.82 -2.04
CA GLU A 142 16.85 -12.91 -2.86
C GLU A 142 16.42 -11.46 -2.63
N ILE A 143 15.11 -11.18 -2.56
CA ILE A 143 14.59 -9.86 -2.20
C ILE A 143 15.06 -9.46 -0.79
N VAL A 144 14.94 -10.34 0.22
CA VAL A 144 15.39 -10.03 1.59
C VAL A 144 16.85 -9.60 1.58
N LEU A 145 17.71 -10.39 0.94
CA LEU A 145 19.15 -10.12 0.88
C LEU A 145 19.45 -8.77 0.23
N ARG A 146 18.81 -8.47 -0.91
CA ARG A 146 18.99 -7.20 -1.63
C ARG A 146 18.52 -6.01 -0.80
N ILE A 147 17.36 -6.10 -0.17
CA ILE A 147 16.82 -5.01 0.65
C ILE A 147 17.67 -4.77 1.90
N VAL A 148 18.16 -5.83 2.55
CA VAL A 148 19.07 -5.70 3.71
C VAL A 148 20.37 -5.01 3.29
N ASN A 149 20.94 -5.39 2.15
CA ASN A 149 22.16 -4.78 1.61
C ASN A 149 21.93 -3.30 1.25
N ASN A 150 20.84 -2.99 0.55
CA ASN A 150 20.46 -1.62 0.18
C ASN A 150 20.22 -0.75 1.41
N ALA A 151 19.52 -1.29 2.43
CA ALA A 151 19.24 -0.57 3.67
C ALA A 151 20.54 -0.27 4.45
N THR A 152 21.44 -1.25 4.54
CA THR A 152 22.74 -1.08 5.20
C THR A 152 23.57 -0.01 4.51
N ALA A 153 23.60 -0.01 3.17
CA ALA A 153 24.34 0.96 2.37
C ALA A 153 23.74 2.38 2.47
N GLN A 154 22.41 2.50 2.38
CA GLN A 154 21.73 3.79 2.32
C GLN A 154 21.61 4.45 3.70
N PHE A 155 21.25 3.70 4.74
CA PHE A 155 20.94 4.25 6.07
C PHE A 155 22.04 3.99 7.10
N GLN A 156 23.15 3.36 6.71
CA GLN A 156 24.29 3.08 7.58
C GLN A 156 23.90 2.34 8.87
N CYS A 157 22.89 1.47 8.79
CA CYS A 157 22.38 0.73 9.95
C CYS A 157 23.13 -0.59 10.15
N GLU A 158 23.53 -0.88 11.38
CA GLU A 158 24.26 -2.12 11.73
C GLU A 158 23.37 -3.38 11.67
N LYS A 159 22.05 -3.20 11.84
CA LYS A 159 21.07 -4.29 11.83
C LYS A 159 19.79 -3.86 11.13
N VAL A 160 19.38 -4.64 10.14
CA VAL A 160 18.13 -4.45 9.38
C VAL A 160 17.17 -5.58 9.76
N SER A 161 16.02 -5.24 10.33
CA SER A 161 14.94 -6.20 10.58
C SER A 161 14.05 -6.29 9.33
N PHE A 162 14.40 -7.21 8.43
CA PHE A 162 13.63 -7.48 7.22
C PHE A 162 13.68 -8.98 6.92
N SER A 163 12.54 -9.56 6.54
CA SER A 163 12.36 -11.02 6.45
C SER A 163 11.33 -11.41 5.40
N ARG A 164 11.17 -12.71 5.15
CA ARG A 164 10.10 -13.23 4.27
C ARG A 164 8.71 -12.75 4.68
N SER A 165 8.44 -12.57 5.97
CA SER A 165 7.16 -12.03 6.46
C SER A 165 6.96 -10.56 6.05
N SER A 166 8.05 -9.80 5.93
CA SER A 166 7.98 -8.41 5.45
C SER A 166 7.63 -8.38 3.97
N ILE A 167 8.20 -9.28 3.18
CA ILE A 167 7.86 -9.45 1.75
C ILE A 167 6.42 -9.90 1.62
N HIS A 168 5.98 -10.89 2.41
CA HIS A 168 4.59 -11.32 2.41
C HIS A 168 3.64 -10.15 2.71
N GLY A 169 4.00 -9.29 3.67
CA GLY A 169 3.25 -8.06 3.95
C GLY A 169 3.13 -7.13 2.74
N VAL A 170 4.07 -7.13 1.80
CA VAL A 170 3.97 -6.39 0.53
C VAL A 170 3.15 -7.16 -0.50
N THR A 171 3.44 -8.46 -0.71
CA THR A 171 2.81 -9.25 -1.78
C THR A 171 1.30 -9.38 -1.60
N ILE A 172 0.80 -9.48 -0.36
CA ILE A 172 -0.65 -9.53 -0.12
C ILE A 172 -1.40 -8.31 -0.67
N TRP A 173 -0.76 -7.13 -0.66
CA TRP A 173 -1.37 -5.91 -1.22
C TRP A 173 -1.28 -5.86 -2.74
N LEU A 174 -0.23 -6.43 -3.33
CA LEU A 174 -0.04 -6.51 -4.78
C LEU A 174 -0.97 -7.56 -5.41
N GLU A 175 -1.16 -8.71 -4.74
CA GLU A 175 -2.09 -9.78 -5.14
C GLU A 175 -3.56 -9.33 -5.03
N ALA A 176 -3.87 -8.43 -4.09
CA ALA A 176 -5.24 -7.94 -3.88
C ALA A 176 -5.67 -6.85 -4.88
N GLN A 177 -4.76 -6.33 -5.71
CA GLN A 177 -5.16 -5.39 -6.76
C GLN A 177 -6.09 -6.07 -7.78
N THR A 178 -6.88 -5.29 -8.50
CA THR A 178 -7.74 -5.82 -9.57
C THR A 178 -7.48 -5.09 -10.88
N PRO A 179 -6.83 -5.74 -11.85
CA PRO A 179 -6.17 -7.07 -11.75
C PRO A 179 -4.98 -7.06 -10.78
N ALA A 180 -4.56 -8.26 -10.34
CA ALA A 180 -3.39 -8.41 -9.49
C ALA A 180 -2.15 -7.88 -10.21
N LEU A 181 -1.21 -7.30 -9.44
CA LEU A 181 0.04 -6.78 -10.00
C LEU A 181 1.14 -7.86 -10.07
N ILE A 182 0.96 -8.97 -9.37
CA ILE A 182 1.92 -10.07 -9.32
C ILE A 182 1.23 -11.43 -9.42
N ASP A 183 1.98 -12.38 -9.93
CA ASP A 183 1.70 -13.81 -9.86
C ASP A 183 2.69 -14.48 -8.90
N LEU A 184 2.18 -15.31 -7.99
CA LEU A 184 3.00 -16.20 -7.17
C LEU A 184 3.03 -17.59 -7.78
N LYS A 185 4.22 -18.07 -8.17
CA LYS A 185 4.42 -19.44 -8.65
C LYS A 185 5.52 -20.10 -7.84
N GLU A 186 5.15 -21.12 -7.09
CA GLU A 186 6.04 -21.79 -6.13
C GLU A 186 6.64 -20.76 -5.15
N GLU A 187 7.97 -20.63 -5.12
CA GLU A 187 8.70 -19.69 -4.25
C GLU A 187 9.08 -18.38 -4.95
N ARG A 188 8.62 -18.16 -6.19
CA ARG A 188 8.98 -16.99 -7.01
C ARG A 188 7.80 -16.04 -7.18
N ILE A 189 8.12 -14.75 -7.19
CA ILE A 189 7.19 -13.65 -7.43
C ILE A 189 7.46 -13.11 -8.83
N PHE A 190 6.43 -13.02 -9.66
CA PHE A 190 6.50 -12.49 -11.02
C PHE A 190 5.65 -11.23 -11.14
N PRO A 191 6.12 -10.15 -11.78
CA PRO A 191 5.23 -9.05 -12.17
C PRO A 191 4.21 -9.56 -13.19
N GLN A 192 2.96 -9.17 -13.03
CA GLN A 192 1.90 -9.53 -13.97
C GLN A 192 2.01 -8.63 -15.20
N THR A 193 2.51 -9.19 -16.30
CA THR A 193 2.85 -8.46 -17.54
C THR A 193 1.82 -8.61 -18.66
N SER A 194 0.67 -9.25 -18.40
CA SER A 194 -0.39 -9.36 -19.41
C SER A 194 -0.99 -7.98 -19.71
N GLN A 195 -1.26 -7.68 -20.99
CA GLN A 195 -1.86 -6.42 -21.49
C GLN A 195 -3.18 -6.01 -20.78
N THR A 196 -3.80 -6.90 -20.01
CA THR A 196 -4.96 -6.62 -19.18
C THR A 196 -4.64 -5.97 -17.83
N ALA A 197 -3.37 -5.97 -17.40
CA ALA A 197 -2.92 -5.57 -16.06
C ALA A 197 -2.99 -4.04 -15.83
N THR A 198 -2.91 -3.25 -16.89
CA THR A 198 -3.04 -1.79 -16.86
C THR A 198 -4.43 -1.36 -17.26
N SER A 199 -5.44 -1.74 -16.46
CA SER A 199 -6.75 -1.15 -16.68
C SER A 199 -6.64 0.37 -16.49
N ALA A 200 -7.21 1.15 -17.40
CA ALA A 200 -7.41 2.60 -17.26
C ALA A 200 -8.02 2.95 -15.88
N GLU A 201 -8.75 2.01 -15.29
CA GLU A 201 -9.27 2.07 -13.94
C GLU A 201 -8.19 2.08 -12.83
N LEU A 202 -7.22 1.16 -12.83
CA LEU A 202 -6.12 1.20 -11.85
C LEU A 202 -5.33 2.50 -11.95
N LEU A 203 -5.11 2.99 -13.17
CA LEU A 203 -4.52 4.30 -13.42
C LEU A 203 -5.33 5.43 -12.79
N ARG A 204 -6.65 5.48 -13.05
CA ARG A 204 -7.58 6.47 -12.45
C ARG A 204 -7.52 6.44 -10.93
N LEU A 205 -7.53 5.24 -10.35
CA LEU A 205 -7.51 5.05 -8.90
C LEU A 205 -6.19 5.52 -8.29
N ASN A 206 -5.05 5.20 -8.91
CA ASN A 206 -3.76 5.67 -8.45
C ASN A 206 -3.69 7.21 -8.55
N ILE A 207 -3.95 7.80 -9.71
CA ILE A 207 -3.98 9.27 -9.90
C ILE A 207 -4.96 9.95 -8.94
N GLY A 208 -6.14 9.39 -8.71
CA GLY A 208 -7.13 9.93 -7.77
C GLY A 208 -6.63 9.94 -6.33
N ALA A 209 -6.02 8.84 -5.87
CA ALA A 209 -5.40 8.75 -4.56
C ALA A 209 -4.25 9.77 -4.41
N LEU A 210 -3.41 9.87 -5.44
CA LEU A 210 -2.31 10.83 -5.51
C LEU A 210 -2.80 12.29 -5.41
N TYR A 211 -3.87 12.64 -6.13
CA TYR A 211 -4.42 14.00 -6.18
C TYR A 211 -4.93 14.43 -4.80
N LYS A 212 -5.60 13.51 -4.10
CA LYS A 212 -6.14 13.77 -2.77
C LYS A 212 -5.05 13.83 -1.70
N TYR A 213 -4.04 12.97 -1.78
CA TYR A 213 -2.93 13.01 -0.84
C TYR A 213 -2.10 14.30 -0.96
N LEU A 214 -1.78 14.72 -2.19
CA LEU A 214 -1.00 15.94 -2.45
C LEU A 214 -1.83 17.24 -2.36
N GLY A 215 -3.14 17.13 -2.10
CA GLY A 215 -4.03 18.28 -1.95
C GLY A 215 -4.23 19.10 -3.23
N GLY A 216 -4.03 18.50 -4.41
CA GLY A 216 -4.13 19.22 -5.68
C GLY A 216 -3.66 18.44 -6.91
N PRO A 217 -3.60 19.11 -8.07
CA PRO A 217 -3.17 18.52 -9.34
C PRO A 217 -1.78 17.90 -9.23
N ILE A 218 -1.63 16.68 -9.74
CA ILE A 218 -0.32 16.04 -9.83
C ILE A 218 0.31 16.47 -11.16
N PRO A 219 1.49 17.10 -11.14
CA PRO A 219 2.22 17.32 -12.38
C PRO A 219 2.60 15.96 -12.97
N LEU A 220 2.04 15.63 -14.13
CA LEU A 220 2.41 14.47 -14.95
C LEU A 220 3.76 14.72 -15.67
N SER A 221 4.77 15.09 -14.90
CA SER A 221 6.15 15.14 -15.39
C SER A 221 6.68 13.73 -15.64
N GLU A 222 7.67 13.59 -16.52
CA GLU A 222 8.32 12.30 -16.80
C GLU A 222 8.75 11.53 -15.53
N PRO A 223 9.35 12.16 -14.49
CA PRO A 223 9.65 11.47 -13.23
C PRO A 223 8.41 10.94 -12.49
N SER A 224 7.29 11.68 -12.52
CA SER A 224 6.03 11.23 -11.92
C SER A 224 5.44 10.05 -12.69
N LEU A 225 5.52 10.07 -14.01
CA LEU A 225 5.05 8.98 -14.87
C LEU A 225 5.90 7.72 -14.70
N LEU A 226 7.22 7.86 -14.60
CA LEU A 226 8.13 6.76 -14.28
C LEU A 226 7.77 6.11 -12.95
N ARG A 227 7.57 6.90 -11.89
CA ARG A 227 7.19 6.38 -10.56
C ARG A 227 5.83 5.69 -10.56
N LEU A 228 4.90 6.18 -11.37
CA LEU A 228 3.58 5.58 -11.53
C LEU A 228 3.63 4.27 -12.31
N ALA A 229 4.49 4.17 -13.33
CA ALA A 229 4.78 2.90 -14.00
C ALA A 229 5.46 1.91 -13.04
N GLU A 230 6.41 2.36 -12.23
CA GLU A 230 7.04 1.53 -11.19
C GLU A 230 6.02 1.03 -10.14
N SER A 231 5.06 1.87 -9.71
CA SER A 231 4.04 1.42 -8.75
C SER A 231 3.13 0.35 -9.35
N LEU A 232 2.83 0.42 -10.64
CA LEU A 232 2.07 -0.63 -11.34
C LEU A 232 2.93 -1.81 -11.82
N LEU A 233 4.23 -1.85 -11.46
CA LEU A 233 5.18 -2.91 -11.86
C LEU A 233 5.31 -3.11 -13.37
N ILE A 234 5.16 -2.04 -14.15
CA ILE A 234 5.32 -2.08 -15.62
C ILE A 234 6.41 -1.14 -16.11
N THR A 235 6.87 -1.33 -17.34
CA THR A 235 7.85 -0.42 -17.97
C THR A 235 7.16 0.84 -18.48
N ILE A 236 7.94 1.92 -18.64
CA ILE A 236 7.41 3.17 -19.20
C ILE A 236 6.94 3.02 -20.66
N ASP A 237 7.53 2.11 -21.43
CA ASP A 237 7.09 1.86 -22.80
C ASP A 237 5.67 1.28 -22.82
N SER A 238 5.40 0.26 -21.99
CA SER A 238 4.05 -0.29 -21.80
C SER A 238 3.07 0.72 -21.18
N TRP A 239 3.61 1.69 -20.44
CA TRP A 239 2.84 2.76 -19.80
C TRP A 239 2.28 3.77 -20.80
N ILE A 240 3.09 4.17 -21.79
CA ILE A 240 2.68 5.15 -22.81
C ILE A 240 1.48 4.63 -23.60
N ASP A 241 1.51 3.36 -24.01
CA ASP A 241 0.39 2.73 -24.72
C ASP A 241 -0.90 2.78 -23.87
N SER A 242 -0.79 2.50 -22.57
CA SER A 242 -1.93 2.52 -21.64
C SER A 242 -2.50 3.95 -21.41
N ILE A 243 -1.65 4.99 -21.45
CA ILE A 243 -2.12 6.38 -21.36
C ILE A 243 -2.91 6.77 -22.61
N VAL A 244 -2.41 6.39 -23.80
CA VAL A 244 -3.09 6.71 -25.07
C VAL A 244 -4.50 6.13 -25.07
N ASP A 245 -4.64 4.88 -24.63
CA ASP A 245 -5.94 4.23 -24.46
C ASP A 245 -6.82 5.00 -23.45
N PHE A 246 -6.29 5.34 -22.28
CA PHE A 246 -7.01 6.12 -21.25
C PHE A 246 -7.52 7.48 -21.75
N VAL A 247 -6.71 8.21 -22.51
CA VAL A 247 -7.09 9.52 -23.08
C VAL A 247 -8.20 9.33 -24.11
N SER A 248 -8.12 8.28 -24.94
CA SER A 248 -9.13 7.98 -25.96
C SER A 248 -10.48 7.52 -25.39
N GLU A 249 -10.49 6.84 -24.25
CA GLU A 249 -11.72 6.42 -23.56
C GLU A 249 -12.43 7.57 -22.81
N SER A 250 -11.71 8.66 -22.53
CA SER A 250 -12.20 9.78 -21.72
C SER A 250 -12.69 10.97 -22.58
N SER A 251 -12.64 10.83 -23.91
CA SER A 251 -13.09 11.79 -24.93
C SER A 251 -14.36 11.32 -25.63
#